data_AF-A0A537ZK42-F1
#
_entry.id   AF-A0A537ZK42-F1
#
_cell.length_a   1.000
_cell.length_b   1.000
_cell.length_c   1.000
_cell.angle_alpha   90.00
_cell.angle_beta   90.00
_cell.angle_gamma   90.00
#
_symmetry.space_group_name_H-M   'P 1'
#
loop_
_entity.id
_entity.type
_entity.pdbx_description
1 polymer ?
#
loop_
_entity_poly.entity_id
_entity_poly.type
_entity_poly.pdbx_seq_one_letter_code
_entity_poly.pdbx_strand_id
1 'polypeptide(L)'
;MNQIVNDGRFDLTDGPYDRRSPGYLSHTGTPQYNPKKAKALVSKVKAANGGQFNVTFLTTTDSNNLAEAQLLKNMVEKVGMHADIAQFDQSGLISQALGGQFSVLLWRNLHSDLAYGDPGSFPWWAQPSQSFVNFGKFDDPQIQAGLDKGRTTSVETATD
;
A
#
# COMPACT_ATOMS: atom_id res chain seq x y z
N MET A 1 7.74 -4.94 11.87
CA MET A 1 6.62 -5.35 10.99
C MET A 1 6.63 -6.83 10.71
N ASN A 2 7.63 -7.36 10.00
CA ASN A 2 7.69 -8.79 9.65
C ASN A 2 7.60 -9.73 10.86
N GLN A 3 8.20 -9.36 12.01
CA GLN A 3 8.06 -10.15 13.23
C GLN A 3 6.65 -10.14 13.85
N ILE A 4 5.84 -9.10 13.59
CA ILE A 4 4.50 -8.94 14.17
C ILE A 4 3.46 -9.68 13.33
N VAL A 5 3.52 -9.50 12.01
CA VAL A 5 2.46 -9.97 11.09
C VAL A 5 2.78 -11.37 10.54
N ASN A 6 4.07 -11.71 10.46
CA ASN A 6 4.56 -12.87 9.71
C ASN A 6 5.46 -13.80 10.54
N ASP A 7 5.63 -13.56 11.85
CA ASP A 7 6.59 -14.28 12.71
C ASP A 7 8.02 -14.36 12.15
N GLY A 8 8.41 -13.38 11.33
CA GLY A 8 9.71 -13.37 10.67
C GLY A 8 9.91 -14.42 9.57
N ARG A 9 8.84 -15.09 9.11
CA ARG A 9 8.92 -16.20 8.15
C ARG A 9 9.04 -15.80 6.68
N PHE A 10 8.75 -14.54 6.36
CA PHE A 10 8.78 -14.03 4.99
C PHE A 10 9.89 -13.00 4.82
N ASP A 11 10.35 -12.81 3.58
CA ASP A 11 11.27 -11.74 3.25
C ASP A 11 10.55 -10.38 3.21
N LEU A 12 11.26 -9.31 3.53
CA LEU A 12 10.74 -7.96 3.33
C LEU A 12 10.67 -7.66 1.82
N THR A 13 9.49 -7.25 1.36
CA THR A 13 9.32 -6.85 -0.04
C THR A 13 9.97 -5.48 -0.31
N ASP A 14 10.55 -5.36 -1.50
CA ASP A 14 11.05 -4.11 -2.08
C ASP A 14 10.10 -3.58 -3.16
N GLY A 15 8.96 -4.23 -3.40
CA GLY A 15 7.99 -3.83 -4.42
C GLY A 15 6.62 -4.50 -4.28
N PRO A 16 5.71 -4.25 -5.23
CA PRO A 16 4.39 -4.88 -5.24
C PRO A 16 4.42 -6.35 -5.71
N TYR A 17 5.47 -6.80 -6.39
CA TYR A 17 5.61 -8.17 -6.90
C TYR A 17 6.69 -8.95 -6.17
N ASP A 18 6.46 -10.25 -5.98
CA ASP A 18 7.46 -11.18 -5.45
C ASP A 18 8.59 -11.39 -6.46
N ARG A 19 9.82 -11.69 -5.98
CA ARG A 19 11.00 -11.94 -6.82
C ARG A 19 10.82 -13.06 -7.84
N ARG A 20 9.88 -13.98 -7.59
CA ARG A 20 9.55 -15.11 -8.46
C ARG A 20 8.40 -14.81 -9.42
N SER A 21 7.74 -13.66 -9.26
CA SER A 21 6.60 -13.26 -10.09
C SER A 21 7.10 -12.60 -11.39
N PRO A 22 6.45 -12.89 -12.53
CA PRO A 22 6.52 -12.01 -13.70
C PRO A 22 6.20 -10.57 -13.29
N GLY A 23 6.96 -9.60 -13.82
CA GLY A 23 6.81 -8.19 -13.48
C GLY A 23 7.60 -7.72 -12.24
N TYR A 24 8.39 -8.59 -11.60
CA TYR A 24 9.35 -8.16 -10.59
C TYR A 24 10.37 -7.19 -11.17
N LEU A 25 10.69 -6.13 -10.42
CA LEU A 25 11.77 -5.21 -10.73
C LEU A 25 12.74 -5.19 -9.55
N SER A 26 14.03 -5.42 -9.83
CA SER A 26 15.10 -5.36 -8.82
C SER A 26 15.31 -3.95 -8.23
N HIS A 27 14.83 -2.91 -8.94
CA HIS A 27 14.97 -1.52 -8.56
C HIS A 27 13.65 -0.75 -8.76
N THR A 28 12.79 -0.75 -7.75
CA THR A 28 11.47 -0.07 -7.76
C THR A 28 11.51 1.37 -7.26
N GLY A 29 12.64 1.82 -6.72
CA GLY A 29 12.75 3.12 -6.06
C GLY A 29 12.10 3.17 -4.67
N THR A 30 11.75 2.02 -4.07
CA THR A 30 11.15 1.96 -2.73
C THR A 30 11.99 2.74 -1.69
N PRO A 31 11.38 3.69 -0.97
CA PRO A 31 12.11 4.50 0.01
C PRO A 31 12.70 3.65 1.13
N GLN A 32 13.97 3.90 1.44
CA GLN A 32 14.62 3.32 2.61
C GLN A 32 14.18 4.03 3.89
N TYR A 33 14.18 3.29 5.01
CA TYR A 33 13.82 3.85 6.32
C TYR A 33 14.76 5.00 6.70
N ASN A 34 14.24 6.23 6.77
CA ASN A 34 15.00 7.43 7.10
C ASN A 34 14.17 8.42 7.92
N PRO A 35 14.16 8.31 9.26
CA PRO A 35 13.38 9.18 10.14
C PRO A 35 13.74 10.67 10.03
N LYS A 36 15.01 11.00 9.74
CA LYS A 36 15.45 12.39 9.59
C LYS A 36 14.82 13.02 8.35
N LYS A 37 14.85 12.32 7.21
CA LYS A 37 14.21 12.78 5.97
C LYS A 37 12.69 12.82 6.12
N ALA A 38 12.09 11.80 6.76
CA ALA A 38 10.67 11.76 7.04
C ALA A 38 10.22 12.97 7.88
N LYS A 39 10.94 13.29 8.96
CA LYS A 39 10.65 14.48 9.80
C LYS A 39 10.70 15.77 8.98
N ALA A 40 11.68 15.93 8.09
CA ALA A 40 11.77 17.10 7.22
C ALA A 40 10.59 17.20 6.25
N LEU A 41 10.14 16.08 5.68
CA LEU A 41 8.96 16.04 4.79
C LEU A 41 7.67 16.32 5.54
N VAL A 42 7.48 15.74 6.73
CA VAL A 42 6.32 16.02 7.59
C VAL A 42 6.25 17.50 7.95
N SER A 43 7.36 18.14 8.30
CA SER A 43 7.39 19.58 8.55
C SER A 43 6.94 20.40 7.35
N LYS A 44 7.31 20.02 6.13
CA LYS A 44 6.85 20.69 4.90
C LYS A 44 5.34 20.55 4.69
N VAL A 45 4.79 19.34 4.90
CA VAL A 45 3.34 19.11 4.80
C VAL A 45 2.59 19.93 5.85
N LYS A 46 3.06 19.93 7.11
CA LYS A 46 2.47 20.75 8.18
C LYS A 46 2.49 22.23 7.83
N ALA A 47 3.61 22.74 7.30
CA ALA A 47 3.70 24.14 6.89
C ALA A 47 2.68 24.50 5.78
N ALA A 48 2.42 23.58 4.84
CA ALA A 48 1.41 23.76 3.80
C ALA A 48 -0.03 23.61 4.34
N ASN A 49 -0.23 22.84 5.40
CA ASN A 49 -1.55 22.44 5.91
C ASN A 49 -1.86 23.05 7.30
N GLY A 50 -1.65 24.35 7.46
CA GLY A 50 -2.07 25.07 8.69
C GLY A 50 -1.41 24.57 9.98
N GLY A 51 -0.23 23.97 9.88
CA GLY A 51 0.53 23.42 11.01
C GLY A 51 0.18 21.97 11.38
N GLN A 52 -0.71 21.30 10.65
CA GLN A 52 -1.21 19.97 11.02
C GLN A 52 -0.92 18.91 9.96
N PHE A 53 -0.77 17.67 10.41
CA PHE A 53 -0.72 16.49 9.54
C PHE A 53 -1.23 15.30 10.35
N ASN A 54 -2.54 15.08 10.24
CA ASN A 54 -3.29 14.09 11.01
C ASN A 54 -3.76 12.99 10.06
N VAL A 55 -3.66 11.73 10.50
CA VAL A 55 -4.14 10.57 9.73
C VAL A 55 -4.87 9.60 10.66
N THR A 56 -5.80 8.82 10.10
CA THR A 56 -6.35 7.66 10.80
C THR A 56 -5.95 6.39 10.05
N PHE A 57 -5.32 5.45 10.76
CA PHE A 57 -5.08 4.10 10.28
C PHE A 57 -6.32 3.25 10.49
N LEU A 58 -6.95 2.84 9.39
CA LEU A 58 -8.06 1.90 9.41
C LEU A 58 -7.50 0.48 9.31
N THR A 59 -7.97 -0.41 10.19
CA THR A 59 -7.55 -1.81 10.23
C THR A 59 -8.69 -2.71 10.71
N THR A 60 -8.50 -4.02 10.65
CA THR A 60 -9.49 -4.98 11.19
C THR A 60 -9.35 -5.14 12.71
N THR A 61 -10.34 -5.75 13.37
CA THR A 61 -10.30 -6.13 14.79
C THR A 61 -9.34 -7.28 15.15
N ASP A 62 -8.61 -7.84 14.18
CA ASP A 62 -7.56 -8.83 14.43
C ASP A 62 -6.38 -8.27 15.24
N SER A 63 -5.87 -9.05 16.20
CA SER A 63 -4.81 -8.61 17.13
C SER A 63 -3.48 -8.31 16.45
N ASN A 64 -3.10 -9.07 15.42
CA ASN A 64 -1.85 -8.84 14.71
C ASN A 64 -1.94 -7.56 13.88
N ASN A 65 -3.11 -7.33 13.27
CA ASN A 65 -3.39 -6.12 12.51
C ASN A 65 -3.44 -4.86 13.41
N LEU A 66 -3.93 -4.98 14.65
CA LEU A 66 -3.86 -3.92 15.65
C LEU A 66 -2.40 -3.65 16.07
N ALA A 67 -1.60 -4.68 16.32
CA ALA A 67 -0.20 -4.53 16.70
C ALA A 67 0.62 -3.87 15.58
N GLU A 68 0.35 -4.21 14.31
CA GLU A 68 0.90 -3.51 13.15
C GLU A 68 0.50 -2.03 13.13
N ALA A 69 -0.79 -1.71 13.31
CA ALA A 69 -1.27 -0.33 13.33
C ALA A 69 -0.62 0.50 14.46
N GLN A 70 -0.45 -0.08 15.65
CA GLN A 70 0.22 0.55 16.78
C GLN A 70 1.70 0.82 16.50
N LEU A 71 2.40 -0.10 15.83
CA LEU A 71 3.78 0.12 15.39
C LEU A 71 3.85 1.31 14.41
N LEU A 72 2.98 1.35 13.40
CA LEU A 72 2.94 2.43 12.41
C LEU A 72 2.62 3.78 13.05
N LYS A 73 1.60 3.84 13.94
CA LYS A 73 1.29 5.02 14.75
C LYS A 73 2.52 5.54 15.50
N ASN A 74 3.21 4.67 16.24
CA ASN A 74 4.43 5.04 16.95
C ASN A 74 5.54 5.57 16.02
N MET A 75 5.68 5.01 14.82
CA MET A 75 6.68 5.46 13.84
C MET A 75 6.36 6.84 13.27
N VAL A 76 5.11 7.10 12.90
CA VAL A 76 4.70 8.38 12.30
C VAL A 76 4.64 9.51 13.32
N GLU A 77 4.24 9.21 14.57
CA GLU A 77 4.23 10.20 15.65
C GLU A 77 5.65 10.68 16.02
N LYS A 78 6.65 9.79 15.98
CA LYS A 78 8.07 10.15 16.18
C LYS A 78 8.61 11.15 15.15
N VAL A 79 8.00 11.23 13.96
CA VAL A 79 8.38 12.18 12.91
C VAL A 79 7.47 13.41 12.85
N GLY A 80 6.52 13.53 13.78
CA GLY A 80 5.73 14.75 14.02
C GLY A 80 4.33 14.77 13.38
N MET A 81 3.86 13.64 12.86
CA MET A 81 2.46 13.44 12.48
C MET A 81 1.60 13.16 13.73
N HIS A 82 0.30 13.35 13.62
CA HIS A 82 -0.67 12.80 14.58
C HIS A 82 -1.39 11.64 13.91
N ALA A 83 -1.55 10.51 14.60
CA ALA A 83 -2.20 9.34 14.01
C ALA A 83 -3.18 8.70 14.98
N ASP A 84 -4.39 8.40 14.53
CA ASP A 84 -5.35 7.59 15.26
C ASP A 84 -5.50 6.19 14.64
N ILE A 85 -6.13 5.27 15.38
CA ILE A 85 -6.43 3.92 14.90
C ILE A 85 -7.94 3.71 15.00
N ALA A 86 -8.55 3.26 13.91
CA ALA A 86 -9.94 2.85 13.88
C ALA A 86 -10.02 1.38 13.44
N GLN A 87 -10.71 0.55 14.22
CA GLN A 87 -10.88 -0.87 13.95
C GLN A 87 -12.29 -1.18 13.47
N PHE A 88 -12.40 -2.07 12.49
CA PHE A 88 -13.66 -2.54 11.93
C PHE A 88 -13.65 -4.06 11.84
N ASP A 89 -14.82 -4.70 11.74
CA ASP A 89 -14.85 -6.06 11.18
C ASP A 89 -14.46 -6.03 9.69
N GLN A 90 -14.21 -7.21 9.11
CA GLN A 90 -13.74 -7.31 7.72
C GLN A 90 -14.71 -6.66 6.72
N SER A 91 -16.02 -6.84 6.90
CA SER A 91 -17.05 -6.24 6.05
C SER A 91 -17.08 -4.72 6.16
N GLY A 92 -17.01 -4.19 7.38
CA GLY A 92 -16.95 -2.78 7.66
C GLY A 92 -15.72 -2.13 7.04
N LEU A 93 -14.55 -2.78 7.16
CA LEU A 93 -13.32 -2.29 6.53
C LEU A 93 -13.43 -2.24 5.00
N ILE A 94 -14.03 -3.26 4.38
CA ILE A 94 -14.33 -3.26 2.93
C ILE A 94 -15.27 -2.09 2.57
N SER A 95 -16.31 -1.84 3.36
CA SER A 95 -17.22 -0.71 3.12
C SER A 95 -16.49 0.63 3.20
N GLN A 96 -15.59 0.83 4.16
CA GLN A 96 -14.76 2.05 4.24
C GLN A 96 -13.85 2.21 3.01
N ALA A 97 -13.21 1.12 2.58
CA ALA A 97 -12.33 1.09 1.42
C ALA A 97 -13.07 1.41 0.11
N LEU A 98 -14.23 0.78 -0.11
CA LEU A 98 -15.09 1.04 -1.26
C LEU A 98 -15.56 2.51 -1.27
N GLY A 99 -16.02 3.01 -0.12
CA GLY A 99 -16.51 4.38 0.04
C GLY A 99 -15.43 5.47 -0.04
N GLY A 100 -14.14 5.10 -0.05
CA GLY A 100 -13.04 6.09 -0.04
C GLY A 100 -12.96 6.90 1.25
N GLN A 101 -13.56 6.42 2.34
CA GLN A 101 -13.68 7.14 3.61
C GLN A 101 -12.48 6.81 4.53
N PHE A 102 -11.27 7.11 4.09
CA PHE A 102 -10.06 6.79 4.85
C PHE A 102 -8.93 7.79 4.59
N SER A 103 -8.01 7.93 5.55
CA SER A 103 -6.71 8.57 5.32
C SER A 103 -5.65 7.54 4.97
N VAL A 104 -5.60 6.45 5.75
CA VAL A 104 -4.72 5.31 5.49
C VAL A 104 -5.49 4.02 5.78
N LEU A 105 -5.52 3.13 4.80
CA LEU A 105 -6.11 1.80 4.92
C LEU A 105 -4.99 0.77 5.05
N LEU A 106 -4.98 -0.01 6.14
CA LEU A 106 -4.08 -1.16 6.29
C LEU A 106 -4.76 -2.37 5.66
N TRP A 107 -4.23 -2.82 4.53
CA TRP A 107 -4.85 -3.83 3.71
C TRP A 107 -3.81 -4.73 3.04
N ARG A 108 -4.10 -6.03 2.97
CA ARG A 108 -3.25 -7.02 2.30
C ARG A 108 -3.81 -7.33 0.91
N ASN A 109 -3.12 -6.86 -0.13
CA ASN A 109 -3.44 -7.19 -1.52
C ASN A 109 -2.74 -8.47 -1.99
N LEU A 110 -3.31 -9.10 -3.01
CA LEU A 110 -2.75 -10.26 -3.70
C LEU A 110 -2.25 -9.84 -5.09
N HIS A 111 -1.16 -9.06 -5.14
CA HIS A 111 -0.65 -8.50 -6.40
C HIS A 111 0.11 -9.51 -7.28
N SER A 112 0.58 -10.62 -6.71
CA SER A 112 1.60 -11.49 -7.30
C SER A 112 1.25 -12.97 -7.20
N ASP A 113 -0.02 -13.32 -7.38
CA ASP A 113 -0.42 -14.73 -7.38
C ASP A 113 0.20 -15.46 -8.57
N LEU A 114 1.22 -16.26 -8.28
CA LEU A 114 2.00 -17.05 -9.24
C LEU A 114 1.14 -18.06 -10.01
N ALA A 115 -0.08 -18.35 -9.55
CA ALA A 115 -1.01 -19.23 -10.26
C ALA A 115 -1.66 -18.56 -11.49
N TYR A 116 -1.59 -17.23 -11.60
CA TYR A 116 -2.19 -16.48 -12.70
C TYR A 116 -1.08 -15.77 -13.49
N GLY A 117 -0.86 -16.19 -14.74
CA GLY A 117 0.12 -15.58 -15.67
C GLY A 117 -0.24 -14.17 -16.15
N ASP A 118 -1.38 -13.61 -15.71
CA ASP A 118 -1.73 -12.19 -15.84
C ASP A 118 -1.30 -11.51 -14.54
N PRO A 119 -0.58 -10.37 -14.56
CA PRO A 119 -0.27 -9.66 -13.33
C PRO A 119 -1.59 -9.36 -12.61
N GLY A 120 -1.83 -10.06 -11.50
CA GLY A 120 -3.02 -9.92 -10.64
C GLY A 120 -3.18 -8.53 -10.02
N SER A 121 -2.44 -7.54 -10.52
CA SER A 121 -2.40 -6.15 -10.17
C SER A 121 -3.50 -5.31 -10.82
N PHE A 122 -4.04 -5.68 -12.00
CA PHE A 122 -5.04 -4.84 -12.69
C PHE A 122 -6.21 -4.44 -11.77
N PRO A 123 -6.87 -5.34 -11.03
CA PRO A 123 -7.96 -4.96 -10.14
C PRO A 123 -7.52 -3.97 -9.04
N TRP A 124 -6.26 -3.97 -8.62
CA TRP A 124 -5.78 -3.15 -7.51
C TRP A 124 -5.30 -1.75 -7.95
N TRP A 125 -4.91 -1.58 -9.22
CA TRP A 125 -4.24 -0.37 -9.70
C TRP A 125 -4.93 0.31 -10.89
N ALA A 126 -5.83 -0.39 -11.59
CA ALA A 126 -6.60 0.22 -12.67
C ALA A 126 -7.42 1.40 -12.15
N GLN A 127 -7.69 2.38 -13.02
CA GLN A 127 -8.42 3.58 -12.66
C GLN A 127 -9.76 3.24 -11.97
N PRO A 128 -10.29 4.12 -11.09
CA PRO A 128 -11.50 3.83 -10.33
C PRO A 128 -12.73 3.55 -11.20
N SER A 129 -12.74 4.04 -12.45
CA SER A 129 -13.77 3.74 -13.45
C SER A 129 -13.74 2.31 -13.98
N GLN A 130 -12.61 1.61 -13.86
CA GLN A 130 -12.39 0.25 -14.37
C GLN A 130 -12.29 -0.79 -13.25
N SER A 131 -11.99 -0.38 -12.01
CA SER A 131 -11.95 -1.29 -10.86
C SER A 131 -12.49 -0.69 -9.57
N PHE A 132 -13.53 -1.35 -9.05
CA PHE A 132 -14.10 -1.03 -7.74
C PHE A 132 -13.19 -1.46 -6.58
N VAL A 133 -12.26 -2.39 -6.80
CA VAL A 133 -11.35 -2.90 -5.77
C VAL A 133 -9.98 -2.21 -5.77
N ASN A 134 -9.81 -1.15 -6.58
CA ASN A 134 -8.73 -0.17 -6.38
C ASN A 134 -9.00 0.64 -5.10
N PHE A 135 -8.71 0.03 -3.96
CA PHE A 135 -8.89 0.64 -2.65
C PHE A 135 -7.92 1.77 -2.40
N GLY A 136 -6.80 1.84 -3.12
CA GLY A 136 -5.87 2.97 -3.07
C GLY A 136 -6.41 4.23 -3.75
N LYS A 137 -7.49 4.11 -4.54
CA LYS A 137 -8.09 5.20 -5.34
C LYS A 137 -7.07 5.84 -6.30
N PHE A 138 -6.07 5.09 -6.75
CA PHE A 138 -5.09 5.58 -7.71
C PHE A 138 -5.76 5.89 -9.05
N ASP A 139 -5.53 7.08 -9.57
CA ASP A 139 -6.01 7.52 -10.88
C ASP A 139 -4.85 8.17 -11.64
N ASP A 140 -3.99 7.33 -12.21
CA ASP A 140 -2.80 7.75 -12.93
C ASP A 140 -2.83 7.19 -14.37
N PRO A 141 -2.78 8.05 -15.40
CA PRO A 141 -2.88 7.61 -16.79
C PRO A 141 -1.66 6.79 -17.25
N GLN A 142 -0.49 6.98 -16.66
CA GLN A 142 0.70 6.18 -16.98
C GLN A 142 0.58 4.76 -16.41
N ILE A 143 0.06 4.64 -15.18
CA ILE A 143 -0.25 3.32 -14.59
C ILE A 143 -1.28 2.60 -15.46
N GLN A 144 -2.37 3.27 -15.85
CA GLN A 144 -3.41 2.66 -16.68
C GLN A 144 -2.86 2.21 -18.05
N ALA A 145 -2.08 3.06 -18.73
CA ALA A 145 -1.48 2.71 -20.00
C ALA A 145 -0.53 1.50 -19.88
N GLY A 146 0.22 1.40 -18.78
CA GLY A 146 1.07 0.25 -18.49
C GLY A 146 0.27 -1.04 -18.28
N LEU A 147 -0.83 -0.95 -17.54
CA LEU A 147 -1.75 -2.07 -17.30
C LEU A 147 -2.42 -2.55 -18.60
N ASP A 148 -2.94 -1.64 -19.42
CA ASP A 148 -3.58 -1.97 -20.70
C ASP A 148 -2.59 -2.63 -21.68
N LYS A 149 -1.36 -2.12 -21.71
CA LYS A 149 -0.27 -2.72 -22.51
C LYS A 149 0.06 -4.13 -22.01
N GLY A 150 0.19 -4.32 -20.70
CA GLY A 150 0.48 -5.63 -20.11
C GLY A 150 -0.55 -6.69 -20.51
N ARG A 151 -1.84 -6.35 -20.48
CA ARG A 151 -2.95 -7.26 -20.82
C ARG A 151 -3.07 -7.60 -22.30
N THR A 152 -2.52 -6.77 -23.17
CA THR A 152 -2.61 -6.93 -24.63
C THR A 152 -1.32 -7.49 -25.25
N THR A 153 -0.28 -7.71 -24.45
CA THR A 153 1.01 -8.21 -24.92
C THR A 153 1.05 -9.74 -24.83
N SER A 154 1.20 -10.43 -25.97
CA SER A 154 1.29 -11.89 -26.04
C SER A 154 2.70 -12.46 -25.76
N VAL A 155 3.63 -11.61 -25.31
CA VAL A 155 5.05 -11.95 -25.13
C VAL A 155 5.45 -11.72 -23.67
N GLU A 156 5.72 -12.80 -22.95
CA GLU A 156 6.46 -12.75 -21.68
C GLU A 156 7.93 -12.46 -21.97
N THR A 157 8.31 -11.18 -22.06
CA THR A 157 9.73 -10.81 -21.94
C THR A 157 9.94 -10.21 -20.57
N ALA A 158 10.45 -11.02 -19.64
CA ALA A 158 11.18 -10.53 -18.48
C ALA A 158 12.46 -9.88 -19.02
N THR A 159 12.51 -8.55 -19.03
CA THR A 159 13.76 -7.82 -19.31
C THR A 159 14.32 -7.30 -18.01
N ASP A 160 15.58 -7.70 -17.75
CA ASP A 160 16.45 -7.29 -16.64
C ASP A 160 16.66 -5.76 -16.55
#